data_AF-A0A1B7Y781-F1
#
_entry.id   AF-A0A1B7Y781-F1
#
_cell.length_a   1.000
_cell.length_b   1.000
_cell.length_c   1.000
_cell.angle_alpha   90.00
_cell.angle_beta   90.00
_cell.angle_gamma   90.00
#
_symmetry.space_group_name_H-M   'P 1'
#
loop_
_entity.id
_entity.type
_entity.pdbx_description
1 polymer ?
#
loop_
_entity_poly.entity_id
_entity_poly.type
_entity_poly.pdbx_seq_one_letter_code
_entity_poly.pdbx_strand_id
1 'polypeptide(L)'
;MDDNFTHCSYEAGMLEDMWANTVSPLKAPDAPLDITIHFEKGLPVKVITPEQTSFDEPTSTSRVLFWMLEFASFLILETASLDHAQQRVNDEIRLHLYKGSVYVLGRISEEKLNSEEDASMDSLTNFDSSETSGFITIYALRLKKASTYRYGAQQTEAGIKF
;
A
#
# COMPACT_ATOMS: atom_id res chain seq x y z
N MET A 1 -21.25 21.69 0.70
CA MET A 1 -21.11 20.23 0.66
C MET A 1 -21.05 19.81 -0.79
N ASP A 2 -19.98 19.12 -1.18
CA ASP A 2 -19.91 18.38 -2.44
C ASP A 2 -19.88 16.88 -2.07
N ASP A 3 -20.84 16.12 -2.55
CA ASP A 3 -21.04 14.72 -2.17
C ASP A 3 -21.19 13.86 -3.42
N ASN A 4 -20.39 12.82 -3.49
CA ASN A 4 -20.42 11.84 -4.55
C ASN A 4 -20.20 10.44 -3.94
N PHE A 5 -20.32 9.40 -4.77
CA PHE A 5 -20.19 8.03 -4.30
C PHE A 5 -18.85 7.75 -3.59
N THR A 6 -17.77 8.46 -3.94
CA THR A 6 -16.42 8.21 -3.41
C THR A 6 -16.12 8.96 -2.13
N HIS A 7 -16.65 10.17 -1.98
CA HIS A 7 -16.39 11.00 -0.82
C HIS A 7 -17.40 12.15 -0.73
N CYS A 8 -17.47 12.72 0.47
CA CYS A 8 -18.10 14.00 0.71
C CYS A 8 -17.04 15.00 1.19
N SER A 9 -17.02 16.19 0.60
CA SER A 9 -16.14 17.30 0.99
C SER A 9 -16.95 18.52 1.45
N TYR A 10 -16.37 19.26 2.38
CA TYR A 10 -16.94 20.47 2.98
C TYR A 10 -15.87 21.56 2.98
N GLU A 11 -16.17 22.71 2.38
CA GLU A 11 -15.16 23.74 2.10
C GLU A 11 -15.51 25.14 2.64
N ALA A 12 -16.73 25.38 3.16
CA ALA A 12 -17.15 26.70 3.62
C ALA A 12 -18.06 26.70 4.86
N GLY A 13 -18.09 27.83 5.57
CA GLY A 13 -18.97 28.09 6.72
C GLY A 13 -18.50 27.49 8.05
N MET A 14 -19.37 27.48 9.07
CA MET A 14 -19.12 26.91 10.41
C MET A 14 -19.16 25.37 10.44
N LEU A 15 -18.51 24.73 9.45
CA LEU A 15 -18.39 23.28 9.27
C LEU A 15 -19.75 22.58 9.23
N GLU A 16 -20.33 22.56 8.03
CA GLU A 16 -21.44 21.67 7.67
C GLU A 16 -21.24 20.24 8.23
N ASP A 17 -22.36 19.56 8.55
CA ASP A 17 -22.44 18.34 9.36
C ASP A 17 -21.37 17.30 9.01
N MET A 18 -20.32 17.24 9.83
CA MET A 18 -19.06 16.53 9.53
C MET A 18 -19.21 15.00 9.41
N TRP A 19 -20.38 14.45 9.75
CA TRP A 19 -20.62 13.00 9.86
C TRP A 19 -21.71 12.47 8.92
N ALA A 20 -21.95 13.11 7.76
CA ALA A 20 -22.98 12.65 6.82
C ALA A 20 -22.78 11.20 6.36
N ASN A 21 -21.54 10.82 6.00
CA ASN A 21 -21.23 9.49 5.44
C ASN A 21 -20.52 8.56 6.43
N THR A 22 -20.20 9.03 7.65
CA THR A 22 -19.51 8.23 8.67
C THR A 22 -20.05 8.54 10.06
N VAL A 23 -20.01 7.55 10.95
CA VAL A 23 -20.33 7.79 12.36
C VAL A 23 -19.09 8.29 13.11
N SER A 24 -19.29 9.21 14.05
CA SER A 24 -18.23 9.60 15.00
C SER A 24 -17.61 8.35 15.64
N PRO A 25 -16.26 8.26 15.74
CA PRO A 25 -15.60 7.12 16.38
C PRO A 25 -16.10 6.84 17.81
N LEU A 26 -16.56 7.87 18.53
CA LEU A 26 -17.14 7.73 19.88
C LEU A 26 -18.50 7.03 19.88
N LYS A 27 -19.25 7.12 18.79
CA LYS A 27 -20.58 6.51 18.60
C LYS A 27 -20.53 5.24 17.75
N ALA A 28 -19.38 4.91 17.18
CA ALA A 28 -19.21 3.70 16.39
C ALA A 28 -19.45 2.44 17.26
N PRO A 29 -19.92 1.33 16.68
CA PRO A 29 -20.13 0.08 17.41
C PRO A 29 -18.89 -0.39 18.16
N ASP A 30 -19.09 -1.03 19.31
CA ASP A 30 -18.02 -1.67 20.10
C ASP A 30 -17.62 -3.05 19.54
N ALA A 31 -18.48 -3.64 18.71
CA ALA A 31 -18.14 -4.85 17.96
C ALA A 31 -17.41 -4.46 16.67
N PRO A 32 -16.21 -5.02 16.42
CA PRO A 32 -15.53 -4.81 15.15
C PRO A 32 -16.21 -5.56 14.01
N LEU A 33 -16.02 -5.06 12.79
CA LEU A 33 -16.53 -5.68 11.58
C LEU A 33 -15.36 -6.22 10.75
N ASP A 34 -15.28 -7.54 10.65
CA ASP A 34 -14.32 -8.22 9.77
C ASP A 34 -14.90 -8.33 8.38
N ILE A 35 -14.18 -7.82 7.37
CA ILE A 35 -14.56 -7.95 5.97
C ILE A 35 -13.43 -8.58 5.16
N THR A 36 -13.79 -9.23 4.07
CA THR A 36 -12.84 -9.79 3.11
C THR A 36 -13.10 -9.17 1.75
N ILE A 37 -12.06 -8.65 1.10
CA ILE A 37 -12.13 -8.10 -0.26
C ILE A 37 -11.30 -8.98 -1.19
N HIS A 38 -11.88 -9.39 -2.31
CA HIS A 38 -11.18 -10.09 -3.37
C HIS A 38 -10.84 -9.12 -4.50
N PHE A 39 -9.61 -9.22 -4.99
CA PHE A 39 -9.09 -8.45 -6.10
C PHE A 39 -8.87 -9.34 -7.32
N GLU A 40 -9.18 -8.80 -8.50
CA GLU A 40 -8.78 -9.35 -9.79
C GLU A 40 -8.17 -8.24 -10.63
N LYS A 41 -6.94 -8.43 -11.10
CA LYS A 41 -6.18 -7.44 -11.88
C LYS A 41 -6.16 -6.05 -11.23
N GLY A 42 -5.98 -6.01 -9.91
CA GLY A 42 -5.96 -4.76 -9.14
C GLY A 42 -7.32 -4.13 -8.86
N LEU A 43 -8.42 -4.70 -9.34
CA LEU A 43 -9.77 -4.20 -9.11
C LEU A 43 -10.49 -5.05 -8.07
N PRO A 44 -11.19 -4.45 -7.09
CA PRO A 44 -12.03 -5.21 -6.17
C PRO A 44 -13.23 -5.79 -6.92
N VAL A 45 -13.42 -7.11 -6.84
CA VAL A 45 -14.48 -7.84 -7.55
C VAL A 45 -15.52 -8.47 -6.62
N LYS A 46 -15.21 -8.59 -5.33
CA LYS A 46 -16.11 -9.21 -4.34
C LYS A 46 -15.79 -8.72 -2.93
N VAL A 47 -16.83 -8.50 -2.14
CA VAL A 47 -16.72 -8.19 -0.72
C VAL A 47 -17.55 -9.18 0.08
N ILE A 48 -16.96 -9.78 1.11
CA ILE A 48 -17.62 -10.68 2.05
C ILE A 48 -17.68 -9.97 3.40
N THR A 49 -18.88 -9.91 3.96
CA THR A 49 -19.12 -9.46 5.34
C THR A 49 -19.67 -10.63 6.16
N PRO A 50 -19.65 -10.58 7.50
CA PRO A 50 -20.16 -11.67 8.34
C PRO A 50 -21.66 -11.91 8.16
N GLU A 51 -22.40 -10.88 7.74
CA GLU A 51 -23.85 -10.95 7.58
C GLU A 51 -24.27 -11.27 6.13
N GLN A 52 -23.49 -10.89 5.12
CA GLN A 52 -23.80 -11.10 3.69
C GLN A 52 -22.55 -11.23 2.81
N THR A 53 -22.65 -12.05 1.77
CA THR A 53 -21.71 -12.04 0.63
C THR A 53 -22.33 -11.19 -0.48
N SER A 54 -21.84 -9.97 -0.71
CA SER A 54 -22.28 -9.19 -1.86
C SER A 54 -21.41 -9.54 -3.07
N PHE A 55 -22.06 -10.08 -4.11
CA PHE A 55 -21.54 -10.05 -5.47
C PHE A 55 -22.12 -8.81 -6.12
N ASP A 56 -21.48 -7.68 -5.91
CA ASP A 56 -21.71 -6.57 -6.83
C ASP A 56 -20.77 -6.83 -8.01
N GLU A 57 -21.34 -7.12 -9.19
CA GLU A 57 -20.66 -6.79 -10.45
C GLU A 57 -20.01 -5.42 -10.26
N PRO A 58 -18.83 -5.13 -10.86
CA PRO A 58 -18.19 -3.82 -10.74
C PRO A 58 -19.12 -2.77 -11.36
N THR A 59 -20.08 -2.30 -10.57
CA THR A 59 -21.22 -1.55 -11.04
C THR A 59 -20.73 -0.13 -11.12
N SER A 60 -20.23 0.23 -12.30
CA SER A 60 -19.98 1.60 -12.77
C SER A 60 -18.91 2.42 -12.02
N THR A 61 -18.68 2.23 -10.72
CA THR A 61 -17.84 3.13 -9.91
C THR A 61 -16.37 3.07 -10.27
N SER A 62 -15.82 1.87 -10.55
CA SER A 62 -14.45 1.73 -11.06
C SER A 62 -14.28 2.37 -12.45
N ARG A 63 -15.39 2.55 -13.20
CA ARG A 63 -15.37 3.30 -14.46
C ARG A 63 -15.41 4.82 -14.21
N VAL A 64 -16.08 5.33 -13.17
CA VAL A 64 -16.18 6.79 -12.95
C VAL A 64 -14.82 7.44 -12.63
N LEU A 65 -13.94 6.77 -11.87
CA LEU A 65 -12.55 7.24 -11.69
C LEU A 65 -11.75 7.21 -13.00
N PHE A 66 -12.06 6.25 -13.88
CA PHE A 66 -11.42 6.09 -15.19
C PHE A 66 -11.85 7.17 -16.20
N TRP A 67 -13.03 7.77 -16.06
CA TRP A 67 -13.54 8.80 -16.97
C TRP A 67 -13.14 10.24 -16.63
N MET A 68 -12.66 10.51 -15.40
CA MET A 68 -12.33 11.89 -14.97
C MET A 68 -10.94 12.37 -15.44
N LEU A 69 -10.20 11.48 -16.09
CA LEU A 69 -8.82 11.68 -16.49
C LEU A 69 -8.71 11.21 -17.95
N GLU A 70 -9.32 11.90 -18.90
CA GLU A 70 -9.13 11.56 -20.33
C GLU A 70 -8.99 12.85 -21.14
N PHE A 71 -7.88 13.57 -21.01
CA PHE A 71 -7.52 14.64 -21.97
C PHE A 71 -6.01 14.90 -22.15
N ALA A 72 -5.13 13.93 -21.88
CA ALA A 72 -3.72 14.08 -22.20
C ALA A 72 -3.11 12.79 -22.76
N SER A 73 -2.43 12.89 -23.90
CA SER A 73 -1.68 11.77 -24.52
C SER A 73 -0.60 11.17 -23.61
N PHE A 74 -0.23 11.86 -22.52
CA PHE A 74 0.66 11.37 -21.47
C PHE A 74 0.01 10.25 -20.64
N LEU A 75 -1.32 10.30 -20.45
CA LEU A 75 -2.02 9.36 -19.60
C LEU A 75 -2.12 7.96 -20.21
N ILE A 76 -2.16 7.84 -21.54
CA ILE A 76 -2.23 6.53 -22.23
C ILE A 76 -0.99 5.67 -21.93
N LEU A 77 0.19 6.28 -21.77
CA LEU A 77 1.41 5.56 -21.40
C LEU A 77 1.36 5.11 -19.93
N GLU A 78 0.89 5.99 -19.05
CA GLU A 78 0.80 5.70 -17.61
C GLU A 78 -0.22 4.59 -17.33
N THR A 79 -1.39 4.61 -17.98
CA THR A 79 -2.43 3.58 -17.81
C THR A 79 -1.95 2.23 -18.32
N ALA A 80 -1.25 2.15 -19.46
CA ALA A 80 -0.71 0.88 -19.96
C ALA A 80 0.33 0.26 -19.00
N SER A 81 1.17 1.08 -18.38
CA SER A 81 2.14 0.61 -17.37
C SER A 81 1.45 0.13 -16.09
N LEU A 82 0.37 0.82 -15.70
CA LEU A 82 -0.45 0.44 -14.56
C LEU A 82 -1.18 -0.88 -14.82
N ASP A 83 -1.83 -1.03 -15.98
CA ASP A 83 -2.50 -2.26 -16.38
C ASP A 83 -1.53 -3.45 -16.37
N HIS A 84 -0.29 -3.25 -16.84
CA HIS A 84 0.73 -4.29 -16.78
C HIS A 84 1.14 -4.64 -15.33
N ALA A 85 1.35 -3.63 -14.48
CA ALA A 85 1.69 -3.85 -13.08
C ALA A 85 0.58 -4.56 -12.30
N GLN A 86 -0.69 -4.33 -12.66
CA GLN A 86 -1.85 -4.91 -11.98
C GLN A 86 -2.17 -6.35 -12.42
N GLN A 87 -1.54 -6.89 -13.48
CA GLN A 87 -1.88 -8.22 -14.02
C GLN A 87 -1.86 -9.35 -12.98
N ARG A 88 -0.96 -9.26 -12.01
CA ARG A 88 -0.75 -10.30 -10.97
C ARG A 88 -1.27 -9.91 -9.58
N VAL A 89 -2.15 -8.91 -9.52
CA VAL A 89 -2.78 -8.45 -8.28
C VAL A 89 -4.14 -9.14 -8.14
N ASN A 90 -4.09 -10.41 -7.74
CA ASN A 90 -5.23 -11.33 -7.67
C ASN A 90 -5.29 -11.95 -6.27
N ASP A 91 -5.78 -11.18 -5.29
CA ASP A 91 -5.58 -11.46 -3.88
C ASP A 91 -6.88 -11.38 -3.08
N GLU A 92 -6.93 -12.12 -1.97
CA GLU A 92 -7.92 -11.98 -0.91
C GLU A 92 -7.30 -11.22 0.27
N ILE A 93 -7.89 -10.09 0.66
CA ILE A 93 -7.43 -9.26 1.78
C ILE A 93 -8.50 -9.25 2.87
N ARG A 94 -8.10 -9.66 4.08
CA ARG A 94 -8.95 -9.60 5.27
C ARG A 94 -8.66 -8.34 6.06
N LEU A 95 -9.71 -7.57 6.30
CA LEU A 95 -9.68 -6.29 6.99
C LEU A 95 -10.55 -6.34 8.24
N HIS A 96 -10.12 -5.62 9.26
CA HIS A 96 -10.83 -5.41 10.52
C HIS A 96 -11.16 -3.94 10.64
N LEU A 97 -12.46 -3.62 10.62
CA LEU A 97 -12.97 -2.26 10.73
C LEU A 97 -13.40 -2.02 12.17
N TYR A 98 -12.74 -1.09 12.85
CA TYR A 98 -13.03 -0.80 14.25
C TYR A 98 -12.83 0.67 14.57
N LYS A 99 -13.87 1.32 15.14
CA LYS A 99 -13.84 2.71 15.63
C LYS A 99 -13.22 3.71 14.64
N GLY A 100 -13.57 3.60 13.35
CA GLY A 100 -13.06 4.47 12.29
C GLY A 100 -11.65 4.14 11.79
N SER A 101 -11.05 3.05 12.27
CA SER A 101 -9.77 2.53 11.82
C SER A 101 -9.94 1.27 10.98
N VAL A 102 -9.02 1.07 10.04
CA VAL A 102 -8.93 -0.13 9.19
C VAL A 102 -7.63 -0.84 9.52
N TYR A 103 -7.71 -2.12 9.89
CA TYR A 103 -6.54 -2.95 10.15
C TYR A 103 -6.49 -4.11 9.17
N VAL A 104 -5.30 -4.40 8.63
CA VAL A 104 -5.10 -5.56 7.77
C VAL A 104 -4.80 -6.77 8.65
N LEU A 105 -5.68 -7.76 8.64
CA LEU A 105 -5.51 -9.01 9.41
C LEU A 105 -4.63 -10.02 8.66
N GLY A 106 -4.74 -10.04 7.34
CA GLY A 106 -3.95 -10.96 6.52
C GLY A 106 -4.30 -10.87 5.05
N ARG A 107 -3.46 -11.51 4.23
CA ARG A 107 -3.59 -11.57 2.78
C ARG A 107 -3.34 -12.99 2.30
N ILE A 108 -4.08 -13.41 1.28
CA ILE A 108 -3.93 -14.70 0.62
C ILE A 108 -3.88 -14.44 -0.88
N SER A 109 -2.95 -15.10 -1.57
CA SER A 109 -2.77 -14.95 -3.02
C SER A 109 -2.25 -16.26 -3.60
N GLU A 110 -2.81 -16.67 -4.73
CA GLU A 110 -2.28 -17.78 -5.52
C GLU A 110 -0.98 -17.40 -6.24
N GLU A 111 -0.82 -16.11 -6.56
CA GLU A 111 0.35 -15.55 -7.25
C GLU A 111 1.36 -14.91 -6.28
N LYS A 112 1.35 -15.33 -5.01
CA LYS A 112 2.22 -14.77 -3.97
C LYS A 112 3.71 -14.89 -4.36
N LEU A 113 4.42 -13.77 -4.26
CA LEU A 113 5.89 -13.74 -4.32
C LEU A 113 6.53 -14.05 -2.97
N ASN A 114 5.73 -14.09 -1.89
CA ASN A 114 6.20 -14.44 -0.56
C ASN A 114 6.22 -15.96 -0.37
N SER A 115 7.40 -16.51 -0.08
CA SER A 115 7.61 -17.91 0.28
C SER A 115 7.84 -18.02 1.79
N GLU A 116 7.07 -18.88 2.46
CA GLU A 116 7.22 -19.12 3.90
C GLU A 116 8.54 -19.81 4.23
N GLU A 117 9.00 -20.70 3.34
CA GLU A 117 10.28 -21.39 3.49
C GLU A 117 11.47 -20.42 3.40
N ASP A 118 11.43 -19.47 2.45
CA ASP A 118 12.53 -18.52 2.24
C ASP A 118 12.58 -17.44 3.34
N ALA A 119 11.44 -17.14 3.96
CA ALA A 119 11.34 -16.17 5.06
C ALA A 119 11.59 -16.81 6.44
N SER A 120 11.56 -18.14 6.53
CA SER A 120 11.70 -18.88 7.78
C SER A 120 13.14 -18.84 8.29
N MET A 121 13.29 -18.69 9.61
CA MET A 121 14.57 -18.85 10.30
C MET A 121 14.83 -20.32 10.67
N ASP A 122 13.82 -21.18 10.58
CA ASP A 122 13.89 -22.59 10.98
C ASP A 122 14.34 -23.50 9.81
N SER A 123 14.09 -23.10 8.56
CA SER A 123 14.48 -23.83 7.34
C SER A 123 15.48 -23.03 6.50
N LEU A 124 16.78 -23.33 6.63
CA LEU A 124 17.86 -22.66 5.91
C LEU A 124 18.18 -23.31 4.54
N THR A 125 17.20 -23.91 3.87
CA THR A 125 17.48 -24.72 2.66
C THR A 125 17.75 -23.89 1.42
N ASN A 126 17.13 -22.71 1.30
CA ASN A 126 17.15 -21.91 0.08
C ASN A 126 17.99 -20.61 0.21
N PHE A 127 18.57 -20.35 1.39
CA PHE A 127 19.35 -19.14 1.67
C PHE A 127 20.71 -19.50 2.27
N ASP A 128 21.79 -19.17 1.55
CA ASP A 128 23.15 -19.24 2.10
C ASP A 128 23.57 -17.92 2.74
N SER A 129 23.63 -17.93 4.08
CA SER A 129 24.10 -16.79 4.86
C SER A 129 25.50 -16.31 4.48
N SER A 130 26.35 -17.19 3.93
CA SER A 130 27.73 -16.85 3.57
C SER A 130 27.80 -15.80 2.45
N GLU A 131 26.85 -15.80 1.52
CA GLU A 131 26.77 -14.86 0.39
C GLU A 131 26.47 -13.41 0.84
N THR A 132 25.86 -13.26 2.01
CA THR A 132 25.46 -11.96 2.56
C THR A 132 26.66 -11.05 2.85
N SER A 133 27.80 -11.63 3.23
CA SER A 133 29.02 -10.88 3.58
C SER A 133 29.56 -10.06 2.40
N GLY A 134 29.56 -10.66 1.20
CA GLY A 134 29.98 -9.99 -0.03
C GLY A 134 29.04 -8.85 -0.41
N PHE A 135 27.73 -9.10 -0.33
CA PHE A 135 26.70 -8.10 -0.60
C PHE A 135 26.82 -6.86 0.31
N ILE A 136 26.94 -7.08 1.63
CA ILE A 136 27.13 -5.99 2.61
C ILE A 136 28.40 -5.20 2.30
N THR A 137 29.50 -5.89 2.00
CA THR A 137 30.78 -5.25 1.71
C THR A 137 30.68 -4.31 0.51
N ILE A 138 30.09 -4.78 -0.60
CA ILE A 138 29.91 -3.98 -1.83
C ILE A 138 28.99 -2.77 -1.56
N TYR A 139 27.85 -2.97 -0.90
CA TYR A 139 26.94 -1.87 -0.56
C TYR A 139 27.57 -0.84 0.38
N ALA A 140 28.44 -1.28 1.30
CA ALA A 140 29.14 -0.41 2.22
C ALA A 140 30.25 0.42 1.56
N LEU A 141 30.78 0.03 0.38
CA LEU A 141 31.87 0.76 -0.28
C LEU A 141 31.54 2.23 -0.53
N ARG A 142 30.33 2.54 -1.00
CA ARG A 142 29.90 3.93 -1.24
C ARG A 142 29.84 4.74 0.04
N LEU A 143 29.41 4.12 1.14
CA LEU A 143 29.29 4.75 2.45
C LEU A 143 30.66 4.99 3.07
N LYS A 144 31.56 4.00 3.01
CA LYS A 144 32.95 4.13 3.44
C LYS A 144 33.65 5.25 2.68
N LYS A 145 33.57 5.26 1.35
CA LYS A 145 34.15 6.31 0.50
C LYS A 145 33.60 7.70 0.88
N ALA A 146 32.27 7.84 0.99
CA ALA A 146 31.65 9.11 1.40
C ALA A 146 32.10 9.56 2.80
N SER A 147 32.23 8.63 3.75
CA SER A 147 32.71 8.93 5.10
C SER A 147 34.17 9.41 5.08
N THR A 148 35.05 8.76 4.31
CA THR A 148 36.46 9.18 4.16
C THR A 148 36.56 10.57 3.54
N TYR A 149 35.76 10.89 2.52
CA TYR A 149 35.73 12.24 1.95
C TYR A 149 35.26 13.28 2.96
N ARG A 150 34.19 13.00 3.72
CA ARG A 150 33.66 13.93 4.72
C ARG A 150 34.62 14.13 5.89
N TYR A 151 35.25 13.07 6.36
CA TYR A 151 36.22 13.13 7.46
C TYR A 151 37.52 13.80 7.02
N GLY A 152 37.99 13.52 5.80
CA GLY A 152 39.14 14.21 5.21
C GLY A 152 38.89 15.70 4.96
N ALA A 153 37.68 16.06 4.49
CA ALA A 153 37.28 17.46 4.36
C ALA A 153 37.24 18.16 5.74
N GLN A 154 36.67 17.52 6.76
CA GLN A 154 36.64 18.05 8.14
C GLN A 154 38.04 18.24 8.74
N GLN A 155 38.98 17.31 8.50
CA GLN A 155 40.36 17.47 8.99
C GLN A 155 41.14 18.58 8.24
N THR A 156 40.83 18.77 6.94
CA THR A 156 41.40 19.86 6.14
C THR A 156 40.86 21.22 6.61
N GLU A 157 39.56 21.29 6.93
CA GLU A 157 38.92 22.47 7.55
C GLU A 157 39.42 22.74 8.99
N ALA A 158 39.73 21.69 9.76
CA ALA A 158 40.27 21.80 11.11
C ALA A 158 41.78 22.18 11.15
N GLY A 159 42.42 22.36 10.00
CA GLY A 159 43.81 22.85 9.92
C GLY A 159 44.88 21.85 10.36
N ILE A 160 44.55 20.57 10.50
CA ILE A 160 45.50 19.52 10.91
C ILE A 160 46.23 19.03 9.64
N LYS A 161 47.50 19.43 9.48
CA LYS A 161 48.37 18.97 8.38
C LYS A 161 49.32 17.87 8.87
N PHE A 162 49.47 16.81 8.07
CA PHE A 162 50.59 15.87 8.15
C PHE A 162 51.77 16.38 7.30
#